data_AF-A0A9W7HFP2-F1
#
_entry.id   AF-A0A9W7HFP2-F1
#
_cell.length_a   1.000
_cell.length_b   1.000
_cell.length_c   1.000
_cell.angle_alpha   90.00
_cell.angle_beta   90.00
_cell.angle_gamma   90.00
#
_symmetry.space_group_name_H-M   'P 1'
#
loop_
_entity.id
_entity.type
_entity.pdbx_description
1 polymer ?
#
loop_
_entity_poly.entity_id
_entity_poly.type
_entity_poly.pdbx_seq_one_letter_code
_entity_poly.pdbx_strand_id
1 'polypeptide(L)'
;MSDALQLPIVVLSSPDRFSTANSIRQACVDHGFFYLVNHGVGEDLVKKVFEQSNKFFSLPIEDKMKLARKNYRGYTALYAEKLDTTSLSNKGDPKESFYIGPLSDDLN
;
A
#
# COMPACT_ATOMS: atom_id res chain seq x y z
N MET A 1 -14.96 -9.47 26.23
CA MET A 1 -13.70 -9.35 25.46
C MET A 1 -14.07 -9.73 24.03
N SER A 2 -13.83 -8.85 23.05
CA SER A 2 -14.05 -9.20 21.65
C SER A 2 -13.01 -10.25 21.25
N ASP A 3 -13.44 -11.39 20.71
CA ASP A 3 -12.52 -12.32 20.06
C ASP A 3 -11.77 -11.57 18.96
N ALA A 4 -10.45 -11.63 18.99
CA ALA A 4 -9.62 -11.03 17.97
C ALA A 4 -9.96 -11.69 16.63
N LEU A 5 -10.23 -10.87 15.61
CA LEU A 5 -10.43 -11.37 14.26
C LEU A 5 -9.14 -12.08 13.81
N GLN A 6 -9.21 -13.40 13.65
CA GLN A 6 -8.10 -14.18 13.13
C GLN A 6 -8.14 -14.13 11.60
N LEU A 7 -7.22 -13.35 11.01
CA LEU A 7 -7.12 -13.25 9.55
C LEU A 7 -6.42 -14.49 8.96
N PRO A 8 -6.89 -14.99 7.80
CA PRO A 8 -6.22 -16.11 7.11
C PRO A 8 -4.78 -15.78 6.73
N ILE A 9 -3.90 -16.79 6.83
CA ILE A 9 -2.53 -16.74 6.30
C ILE A 9 -2.44 -17.75 5.15
N VAL A 10 -2.06 -17.27 3.96
CA VAL A 10 -1.94 -18.10 2.75
C VAL A 10 -0.46 -18.22 2.36
N VAL A 11 0.00 -19.45 2.07
CA VAL A 11 1.35 -19.73 1.58
C VAL A 11 1.34 -19.76 0.06
N LEU A 12 1.94 -18.77 -0.60
CA LEU A 12 1.92 -18.71 -2.07
C LEU A 12 2.83 -19.75 -2.74
N SER A 13 3.94 -20.10 -2.10
CA SER A 13 4.95 -21.02 -2.66
C SER A 13 4.52 -22.50 -2.67
N SER A 14 3.29 -22.82 -2.28
CA SER A 14 2.79 -24.19 -2.30
C SER A 14 2.75 -24.75 -3.74
N PRO A 15 3.19 -25.99 -3.97
CA PRO A 15 3.09 -26.61 -5.30
C PRO A 15 1.63 -26.88 -5.71
N ASP A 16 0.71 -27.01 -4.75
CA ASP A 16 -0.73 -27.13 -5.03
C ASP A 16 -1.35 -25.76 -5.26
N ARG A 17 -1.30 -25.32 -6.52
CA ARG A 17 -1.83 -24.03 -6.96
C ARG A 17 -3.36 -23.95 -6.85
N PHE A 18 -4.08 -25.07 -7.00
CA PHE A 18 -5.54 -25.06 -6.95
C PHE A 18 -6.04 -24.82 -5.53
N SER A 19 -5.48 -25.54 -4.55
CA SER A 19 -5.77 -25.34 -3.13
C SER A 19 -5.38 -23.92 -2.67
N THR A 20 -4.23 -23.43 -3.12
CA THR A 20 -3.77 -22.05 -2.84
C THR A 20 -4.76 -21.02 -3.39
N ALA A 21 -5.18 -21.14 -4.66
CA ALA A 21 -6.15 -20.23 -5.26
C ALA A 21 -7.50 -20.26 -4.54
N ASN A 22 -7.98 -21.46 -4.15
CA ASN A 22 -9.20 -21.61 -3.37
C ASN A 22 -9.09 -20.95 -1.99
N SER A 23 -7.95 -21.07 -1.33
CA SER A 23 -7.69 -20.43 -0.03
C SER A 23 -7.71 -18.90 -0.14
N ILE A 24 -7.08 -18.34 -1.18
CA ILE A 24 -7.14 -16.89 -1.46
C ILE A 24 -8.59 -16.45 -1.69
N ARG A 25 -9.33 -17.17 -2.56
CA ARG A 25 -10.73 -16.86 -2.83
C ARG A 25 -11.57 -16.88 -1.55
N GLN A 26 -11.43 -17.92 -0.73
CA GLN A 26 -12.19 -18.07 0.50
C GLN A 26 -11.88 -16.93 1.47
N ALA A 27 -10.61 -16.57 1.63
CA ALA A 27 -10.21 -15.46 2.50
C ALA A 27 -10.79 -14.11 2.03
N CYS A 28 -10.79 -13.86 0.71
CA CYS A 28 -11.42 -12.66 0.15
C CYS A 28 -12.95 -12.63 0.37
N VAL A 29 -13.64 -13.76 0.21
CA VAL A 29 -15.10 -13.84 0.36
C VAL A 29 -15.54 -13.72 1.82
N ASP A 30 -14.84 -14.38 2.72
CA ASP A 30 -15.26 -14.48 4.13
C ASP A 30 -14.77 -13.30 4.98
N HIS A 31 -13.57 -12.79 4.69
CA HIS A 31 -12.91 -11.78 5.53
C HIS A 31 -12.62 -10.47 4.80
N GLY A 32 -12.53 -10.48 3.46
CA GLY A 32 -12.07 -9.34 2.65
C GLY A 32 -10.56 -9.03 2.76
N PHE A 33 -9.84 -9.70 3.69
CA PHE A 33 -8.42 -9.49 3.96
C PHE A 33 -7.72 -10.79 4.35
N PHE A 34 -6.42 -10.90 4.06
CA PHE A 34 -5.55 -12.00 4.46
C PHE A 34 -4.08 -11.58 4.46
N TYR A 35 -3.23 -12.36 5.13
CA TYR A 35 -1.79 -12.27 4.99
C TYR A 35 -1.29 -13.28 3.97
N LEU A 36 -0.36 -12.87 3.11
CA LEU A 36 0.30 -13.73 2.15
C LEU A 36 1.76 -13.91 2.56
N VAL A 37 2.23 -15.16 2.65
CA VAL A 37 3.62 -15.49 3.00
C VAL A 37 4.26 -16.32 1.89
N ASN A 38 5.60 -16.36 1.88
CA ASN A 38 6.39 -17.06 0.86
C ASN A 38 6.00 -16.65 -0.58
N HIS A 39 5.74 -15.36 -0.79
CA HIS A 39 5.33 -14.80 -2.09
C HIS A 39 6.47 -14.61 -3.10
N GLY A 40 7.71 -14.91 -2.71
CA GLY A 40 8.89 -14.85 -3.59
C GLY A 40 9.49 -13.46 -3.80
N VAL A 41 8.96 -12.42 -3.14
CA VAL A 41 9.62 -11.10 -3.10
C VAL A 41 10.71 -11.15 -2.04
N GLY A 42 11.96 -10.93 -2.45
CA GLY A 42 13.11 -11.04 -1.55
C GLY A 42 13.10 -9.99 -0.45
N GLU A 43 13.46 -10.39 0.77
CA GLU A 43 13.50 -9.51 1.95
C GLU A 43 14.44 -8.32 1.76
N ASP A 44 15.58 -8.52 1.08
CA ASP A 44 16.52 -7.45 0.76
C ASP A 44 15.90 -6.36 -0.12
N LEU A 45 15.01 -6.73 -1.05
CA LEU A 45 14.30 -5.76 -1.88
C LEU A 45 13.31 -4.96 -1.04
N VAL A 46 12.53 -5.64 -0.19
CA VAL A 46 11.58 -4.99 0.72
C VAL A 46 12.32 -4.00 1.61
N LYS A 47 13.43 -4.42 2.24
CA LYS A 47 14.28 -3.56 3.07
C LYS A 47 14.77 -2.33 2.32
N LYS A 48 15.32 -2.51 1.11
CA LYS A 48 15.78 -1.40 0.26
C LYS A 48 14.64 -0.43 -0.08
N VAL A 49 13.44 -0.91 -0.38
CA VAL A 49 12.28 -0.04 -0.67
C VAL A 49 11.91 0.80 0.55
N PHE A 50 11.84 0.20 1.74
CA PHE A 50 11.57 0.96 2.98
C PHE A 50 12.70 1.95 3.32
N GLU A 51 13.96 1.59 3.08
CA GLU A 51 15.08 2.51 3.24
C GLU A 51 14.99 3.72 2.31
N GLN A 52 14.65 3.51 1.02
CA GLN A 52 14.47 4.62 0.06
C GLN A 52 13.25 5.47 0.39
N SER A 53 12.15 4.85 0.82
CA SER A 53 10.95 5.54 1.31
C SER A 53 11.31 6.47 2.48
N ASN A 54 11.99 5.95 3.50
CA ASN A 54 12.44 6.74 4.65
C ASN A 54 13.35 7.89 4.24
N LYS A 55 14.32 7.65 3.34
CA LYS A 55 15.21 8.71 2.82
C LYS A 55 14.43 9.82 2.15
N PHE A 56 13.47 9.48 1.29
CA PHE A 56 12.64 10.46 0.59
C PHE A 56 11.79 11.28 1.57
N PHE A 57 11.05 10.64 2.47
CA PHE A 57 10.14 11.35 3.38
C PHE A 57 10.86 12.17 4.45
N SER A 58 12.13 11.85 4.74
CA SER A 58 13.01 12.65 5.61
C SER A 58 13.54 13.93 4.95
N LEU A 59 13.35 14.14 3.64
CA LEU A 59 13.75 15.37 2.96
C LEU A 59 12.90 16.57 3.44
N PRO A 60 13.44 17.80 3.35
CA PRO A 60 12.66 19.01 3.53
C PRO A 60 11.44 19.06 2.62
N ILE A 61 10.37 19.70 3.07
CA ILE A 61 9.11 19.77 2.33
C ILE A 61 9.30 20.43 0.96
N GLU A 62 10.18 21.42 0.85
CA GLU A 62 10.49 22.13 -0.39
C GLU A 62 11.06 21.19 -1.45
N ASP A 63 11.87 20.22 -1.04
CA ASP A 63 12.45 19.22 -1.94
C ASP A 63 11.42 18.18 -2.36
N LYS A 64 10.58 17.70 -1.43
CA LYS A 64 9.49 16.76 -1.74
C LYS A 64 8.48 17.39 -2.70
N MET A 65 8.16 18.67 -2.52
CA MET A 65 7.22 19.42 -3.36
C MET A 65 7.71 19.67 -4.79
N LYS A 66 9.02 19.56 -5.08
CA LYS A 66 9.52 19.53 -6.47
C LYS A 66 8.92 18.39 -7.29
N LEU A 67 8.50 17.31 -6.60
CA LEU A 67 7.84 16.15 -7.20
C LEU A 67 6.35 16.09 -6.85
N ALA A 68 5.70 17.23 -6.61
CA ALA A 68 4.27 17.29 -6.29
C ALA A 68 3.41 16.49 -7.29
N ARG A 69 2.37 15.83 -6.78
CA ARG A 69 1.57 14.87 -7.54
C ARG A 69 0.94 15.51 -8.78
N LYS A 70 1.18 14.91 -9.95
CA LYS A 70 0.57 15.23 -11.25
C LYS A 70 0.20 13.93 -11.96
N ASN A 71 -0.93 13.89 -12.68
CA ASN A 71 -1.41 12.70 -13.38
C ASN A 71 -1.28 11.41 -12.55
N TYR A 72 -1.77 11.46 -11.31
CA TYR A 72 -1.75 10.35 -10.34
C TYR A 72 -0.37 9.87 -9.86
N ARG A 73 0.74 10.54 -10.20
CA ARG A 73 2.11 10.18 -9.77
C ARG A 73 2.78 11.32 -9.02
N GLY A 74 3.69 11.01 -8.11
CA GLY A 74 4.44 11.97 -7.31
C GLY A 74 3.90 12.15 -5.89
N TYR A 75 4.38 13.20 -5.22
CA TYR A 75 4.22 13.46 -3.80
C TYR A 75 2.91 14.15 -3.43
N THR A 76 2.26 13.68 -2.36
CA THR A 76 1.16 14.36 -1.66
C THR A 76 1.59 14.69 -0.23
N ALA A 77 1.41 15.95 0.15
CA ALA A 77 1.77 16.43 1.47
C ALA A 77 0.79 15.97 2.56
N LEU A 78 1.22 16.05 3.81
CA LEU A 78 0.35 15.89 4.99
C LEU A 78 -0.92 16.72 4.84
N TYR A 79 -2.06 16.11 5.16
CA TYR A 79 -3.38 16.74 5.11
C TYR A 79 -3.87 17.16 3.71
N ALA A 80 -3.18 16.79 2.63
CA ALA A 80 -3.56 17.15 1.28
C ALA A 80 -4.76 16.34 0.74
N GLU A 81 -4.90 15.09 1.16
CA GLU A 81 -6.02 14.23 0.75
C GLU A 81 -7.16 14.29 1.77
N LYS A 82 -8.40 14.25 1.29
CA LYS A 82 -9.63 14.29 2.10
C LYS A 82 -10.58 13.21 1.61
N LEU A 83 -10.45 12.00 2.15
CA LEU A 83 -11.28 10.86 1.76
C LEU A 83 -12.52 10.71 2.64
N ASP A 84 -12.45 11.15 3.89
CA ASP A 84 -13.61 11.25 4.77
C ASP A 84 -14.23 12.65 4.68
N THR A 85 -15.26 12.78 3.85
CA THR A 85 -16.03 14.03 3.69
C THR A 85 -16.92 14.35 4.89
N THR A 86 -17.06 13.42 5.84
CA THR A 86 -17.90 13.56 7.03
C THR A 86 -17.11 13.98 8.27
N SER A 87 -15.77 13.99 8.19
CA SER A 87 -14.90 14.38 9.29
C SER A 87 -15.14 15.84 9.71
N LEU A 88 -15.62 16.02 10.94
CA LEU A 88 -15.90 17.32 11.57
C LEU A 88 -14.68 18.25 11.61
N SER A 89 -13.47 17.70 11.54
CA SER A 89 -12.23 18.47 11.63
C SER A 89 -11.90 19.24 10.35
N ASN A 90 -12.43 18.84 9.18
CA ASN A 90 -12.03 19.29 7.84
C ASN A 90 -10.49 19.29 7.59
N LYS A 91 -9.72 18.68 8.50
CA LYS A 91 -8.29 18.43 8.36
C LYS A 91 -8.19 17.18 7.48
N GLY A 92 -7.35 17.22 6.45
CA GLY A 92 -7.16 16.05 5.59
C GLY A 92 -6.53 14.88 6.33
N ASP A 93 -6.15 13.86 5.57
CA ASP A 93 -5.55 12.66 6.14
C ASP A 93 -4.18 13.01 6.74
N PRO A 94 -3.88 12.58 7.99
CA PRO A 94 -2.59 12.82 8.65
C PRO A 94 -1.50 11.90 8.08
N LYS A 95 -1.35 11.88 6.75
CA LYS A 95 -0.36 11.10 6.02
C LYS A 95 0.19 11.91 4.84
N GLU A 96 1.45 11.69 4.55
CA GLU A 96 2.04 12.03 3.25
C GLU A 96 2.17 10.77 2.40
N SER A 97 2.25 10.91 1.08
CA SER A 97 2.35 9.75 0.19
C SER A 97 3.15 10.08 -1.06
N PHE A 98 3.71 9.05 -1.71
CA PHE A 98 4.38 9.18 -3.00
C PHE A 98 3.86 8.08 -3.92
N TYR A 99 3.28 8.48 -5.05
CA TYR A 99 2.64 7.56 -6.00
C TYR A 99 3.59 7.27 -7.16
N ILE A 100 3.86 5.99 -7.41
CA ILE A 100 4.69 5.50 -8.52
C ILE A 100 3.76 4.76 -9.49
N GLY A 101 3.92 5.03 -10.79
CA GLY A 101 3.16 4.38 -11.85
C GLY A 101 4.01 4.19 -13.11
N PRO A 102 3.41 3.70 -14.21
CA PRO A 102 4.10 3.52 -15.49
C PRO A 102 4.76 4.81 -15.99
N LEU A 103 5.86 4.70 -16.75
CA LEU A 103 6.60 5.87 -17.25
C LEU A 103 5.86 6.65 -18.33
N SER A 104 5.00 5.98 -19.10
CA SER A 104 4.12 6.60 -20.07
C SER A 104 2.69 6.64 -19.57
N ASP A 105 1.94 7.62 -20.05
CA ASP A 105 0.49 7.76 -19.85
C ASP A 105 -0.27 7.03 -20.97
N ASP A 106 0.27 5.92 -21.48
CA ASP A 106 -0.33 5.12 -22.56
C ASP A 106 -1.58 4.38 -22.03
N LEU A 107 -2.59 5.14 -21.69
CA LEU A 107 -3.98 4.72 -21.63
C LEU A 107 -4.50 4.82 -23.07
N ASN A 108 -4.22 3.80 -23.86
CA ASN A 108 -5.08 3.47 -25.01
C ASN A 108 -6.35 2.81 -24.49
#